data_AF-A0A8J6F5L4-F1
#
_entry.id   AF-A0A8J6F5L4-F1
#
_cell.length_a   1.000
_cell.length_b   1.000
_cell.length_c   1.000
_cell.angle_alpha   90.00
_cell.angle_beta   90.00
_cell.angle_gamma   90.00
#
_symmetry.space_group_name_H-M   'P 1'
#
loop_
_entity.id
_entity.type
_entity.pdbx_description
1 polymer ?
#
loop_
_entity_poly.entity_id
_entity_poly.type
_entity_poly.pdbx_seq_one_letter_code
_entity_poly.pdbx_strand_id
1 'polypeptide(L)'
;MYAVAGPCEYSVLWNAMIHPLLNMTIKGAIWYQGEANADLNTDLYNCTFPALIQDWRRSFHEGSLGQTDLTFPFGFVQLSTWQKNKPNDNFPEIRWHQTADYGYAPNPKMPNTFMAVAMDLVDEQSPYGCIHPRDKQTVAYRLYLGARAVAYGDRRVTFQGPFPVSIDIYYAYSYMNITYNQELLITYPCDNIFEVFCSAGADMYGEQDYFWVSAAVELVSSKVVTVSFKGCSHISAVRYAWSDWPCDYKQCPIYSVHRRLPAPLFIKYFK
;
A
#
# COMPACT_ATOMS: atom_id res chain seq x y z
N MET A 1 24.90 14.27 -29.91
CA MET A 1 24.34 14.78 -28.64
C MET A 1 24.44 13.66 -27.63
N TYR A 2 25.40 13.74 -26.71
CA TYR A 2 25.44 12.83 -25.57
C TYR A 2 24.27 13.23 -24.66
N ALA A 3 23.34 12.32 -24.41
CA ALA A 3 22.34 12.51 -23.38
C ALA A 3 23.08 12.68 -22.06
N VAL A 4 23.00 13.87 -21.46
CA VAL A 4 23.52 14.12 -20.13
C VAL A 4 22.63 13.31 -19.19
N ALA A 5 23.12 12.14 -18.76
CA ALA A 5 22.45 11.38 -17.72
C ALA A 5 22.47 12.23 -16.45
N GLY A 6 21.29 12.42 -15.83
CA GLY A 6 21.20 13.02 -14.51
C GLY A 6 21.94 12.17 -13.47
N PRO A 7 22.23 12.72 -12.28
CA PRO A 7 22.90 11.97 -11.23
C PRO A 7 22.13 10.70 -10.84
N CYS A 8 22.82 9.56 -10.70
CA CYS A 8 22.19 8.25 -10.41
C CYS A 8 22.62 7.61 -9.08
N GLU A 9 23.58 8.20 -8.36
CA GLU A 9 24.02 7.68 -7.06
C GLU A 9 23.15 8.23 -5.92
N TYR A 10 22.87 7.39 -4.91
CA TYR A 10 21.88 7.64 -3.86
C TYR A 10 22.05 8.99 -3.14
N SER A 11 23.28 9.37 -2.80
CA SER A 11 23.58 10.64 -2.12
C SER A 11 23.64 11.83 -3.09
N VAL A 12 23.91 11.59 -4.38
CA VAL A 12 24.05 12.66 -5.38
C VAL A 12 22.70 13.25 -5.75
N LEU A 13 21.64 12.43 -5.85
CA LEU A 13 20.27 12.92 -6.11
C LEU A 13 19.78 13.87 -5.00
N TRP A 14 19.98 13.50 -3.73
CA TRP A 14 19.63 14.37 -2.61
C TRP A 14 20.38 15.70 -2.67
N ASN A 15 21.71 15.65 -2.79
CA ASN A 15 22.57 16.83 -2.78
C ASN A 15 22.33 17.76 -3.98
N ALA A 16 22.00 17.21 -5.15
CA ALA A 16 21.80 17.98 -6.37
C ALA A 16 20.37 18.54 -6.48
N MET A 17 19.35 17.80 -6.03
CA MET A 17 17.95 18.11 -6.35
C MET A 17 17.15 18.65 -5.17
N ILE A 18 17.45 18.21 -3.94
CA ILE A 18 16.66 18.56 -2.76
C ILE A 18 17.41 19.50 -1.81
N HIS A 19 18.68 19.20 -1.53
CA HIS A 19 19.51 20.03 -0.64
C HIS A 19 19.52 21.52 -1.02
N PRO A 20 19.58 21.92 -2.30
CA PRO A 20 19.56 23.34 -2.67
C PRO A 20 18.24 24.06 -2.34
N LEU A 21 17.17 23.32 -2.08
CA LEU A 21 15.84 23.84 -1.78
C LEU A 21 15.57 24.00 -0.28
N LEU A 22 16.47 23.54 0.60
CA LEU A 22 16.22 23.48 2.06
C LEU A 22 15.94 24.85 2.70
N ASN A 23 16.39 25.95 2.08
CA ASN A 23 16.13 27.31 2.57
C ASN A 23 14.74 27.84 2.16
N MET A 24 13.95 27.07 1.41
CA MET A 24 12.58 27.42 1.05
C MET A 24 11.59 27.02 2.16
N THR A 25 10.57 27.85 2.36
CA THR A 25 9.43 27.49 3.19
C THR A 25 8.44 26.65 2.38
N ILE A 26 8.22 25.40 2.77
CA ILE A 26 7.30 24.48 2.08
C ILE A 26 6.11 24.12 2.97
N LYS A 27 4.97 23.80 2.33
CA LYS A 27 3.80 23.28 3.03
C LYS A 27 3.82 21.76 3.18
N GLY A 28 4.50 21.06 2.29
CA GLY A 28 4.56 19.60 2.28
C GLY A 28 5.35 19.06 1.09
N ALA A 29 5.48 17.73 1.04
CA ALA A 29 6.15 17.02 -0.04
C ALA A 29 5.28 15.88 -0.60
N ILE A 30 5.52 15.50 -1.86
CA ILE A 30 4.92 14.32 -2.50
C ILE A 30 6.05 13.43 -3.00
N TRP A 31 5.96 12.14 -2.72
CA TRP A 31 6.96 11.14 -3.07
C TRP A 31 6.32 9.98 -3.86
N TYR A 32 6.88 9.67 -5.03
CA TYR A 32 6.50 8.47 -5.78
C TYR A 32 7.77 7.78 -6.26
N GLN A 33 8.24 6.84 -5.45
CA GLN A 33 9.36 5.96 -5.72
C GLN A 33 9.20 4.69 -4.88
N GLY A 34 9.82 3.61 -5.33
CA GLY A 34 9.98 2.38 -4.58
C GLY A 34 10.18 1.16 -5.49
N GLU A 35 9.98 1.31 -6.80
CA GLU A 35 10.03 0.23 -7.78
C GLU A 35 11.39 -0.49 -7.76
N ALA A 36 12.50 0.26 -7.71
CA ALA A 36 13.83 -0.32 -7.59
C ALA A 36 14.06 -0.99 -6.23
N ASN A 37 13.34 -0.56 -5.18
CA ASN A 37 13.41 -1.16 -3.86
C ASN A 37 12.62 -2.45 -3.75
N ALA A 38 11.74 -2.76 -4.70
CA ALA A 38 11.02 -4.04 -4.73
C ALA A 38 11.98 -5.22 -4.97
N ASP A 39 13.06 -5.00 -5.71
CA ASP A 39 14.06 -6.03 -6.02
C ASP A 39 15.38 -5.85 -5.22
N LEU A 40 15.52 -4.76 -4.46
CA LEU A 40 16.73 -4.46 -3.68
C LEU A 40 16.40 -3.73 -2.36
N ASN A 41 16.81 -4.31 -1.23
CA ASN A 41 16.58 -3.76 0.11
C ASN A 41 15.08 -3.61 0.48
N THR A 42 14.22 -4.47 -0.05
CA THR A 42 12.76 -4.49 0.17
C THR A 42 12.41 -4.42 1.66
N ASP A 43 12.95 -5.35 2.45
CA ASP A 43 12.70 -5.45 3.89
C ASP A 43 13.20 -4.24 4.69
N LEU A 44 14.22 -3.54 4.20
CA LEU A 44 14.74 -2.34 4.87
C LEU A 44 13.84 -1.13 4.63
N TYR A 45 12.91 -1.17 3.67
CA TYR A 45 12.08 -0.02 3.30
C TYR A 45 11.11 0.38 4.41
N ASN A 46 10.65 -0.58 5.23
CA ASN A 46 9.78 -0.30 6.38
C ASN A 46 10.45 0.57 7.46
N CYS A 47 11.79 0.66 7.44
CA CYS A 47 12.60 1.47 8.33
C CYS A 47 13.15 2.70 7.61
N THR A 48 13.70 2.53 6.41
CA THR A 48 14.36 3.62 5.67
C THR A 48 13.37 4.66 5.14
N PHE A 49 12.15 4.28 4.77
CA PHE A 49 11.16 5.26 4.29
C PHE A 49 10.63 6.18 5.40
N PRO A 50 10.22 5.67 6.59
CA PRO A 50 9.94 6.55 7.73
C PRO A 50 11.13 7.42 8.13
N ALA A 51 12.36 6.89 8.05
CA ALA A 51 13.57 7.66 8.33
C ALA A 51 13.78 8.80 7.32
N LEU A 52 13.57 8.56 6.03
CA LEU A 52 13.61 9.59 4.99
C LEU A 52 12.61 10.72 5.27
N ILE A 53 11.37 10.38 5.64
CA ILE A 53 10.35 11.38 5.96
C ILE A 53 10.78 12.25 7.16
N GLN A 54 11.34 11.61 8.21
CA GLN A 54 11.83 12.33 9.39
C GLN A 54 13.04 13.20 9.08
N ASP A 55 13.96 12.72 8.24
CA ASP A 55 15.14 13.44 7.81
C ASP A 55 14.76 14.69 7.02
N TRP A 56 13.90 14.56 6.00
CA TRP A 56 13.42 15.71 5.22
C TRP A 56 12.71 16.75 6.09
N ARG A 57 11.85 16.30 7.01
CA ARG A 57 11.19 17.16 7.99
C ARG A 57 12.18 17.99 8.79
N ARG A 58 13.24 17.36 9.30
CA ARG A 58 14.30 18.03 10.04
C ARG A 58 15.09 18.98 9.14
N SER A 59 15.57 18.53 7.99
CA SER A 59 16.42 19.32 7.09
C SER A 59 15.72 20.57 6.58
N PHE A 60 14.45 20.48 6.18
CA PHE A 60 13.70 21.66 5.73
C PHE A 60 13.35 22.59 6.90
N HIS A 61 13.03 22.05 8.08
CA HIS A 61 12.81 22.88 9.27
C HIS A 61 14.07 23.68 9.62
N GLU A 62 15.23 23.03 9.67
CA GLU A 62 16.52 23.66 9.97
C GLU A 62 16.93 24.67 8.88
N GLY A 63 16.89 24.25 7.60
CA GLY A 63 17.30 25.09 6.46
C GLY A 63 16.45 26.33 6.29
N SER A 64 15.14 26.23 6.53
CA SER A 64 14.21 27.38 6.48
C SER A 64 14.19 28.20 7.77
N LEU A 65 15.13 27.97 8.70
CA LEU A 65 15.23 28.66 9.99
C LEU A 65 13.94 28.57 10.82
N GLY A 66 13.32 27.40 10.79
CA GLY A 66 12.10 27.08 11.53
C GLY A 66 10.78 27.49 10.85
N GLN A 67 10.82 28.06 9.63
CA GLN A 67 9.60 28.50 8.93
C GLN A 67 8.80 27.33 8.35
N THR A 68 9.45 26.28 7.88
CA THR A 68 8.80 25.02 7.51
C THR A 68 8.42 24.27 8.78
N ASP A 69 7.16 23.81 8.88
CA ASP A 69 6.68 23.02 10.01
C ASP A 69 7.50 21.73 10.17
N LEU A 70 8.01 21.46 11.38
CA LEU A 70 8.80 20.25 11.69
C LEU A 70 8.03 18.95 11.41
N THR A 71 6.71 19.01 11.38
CA THR A 71 5.81 17.89 11.13
C THR A 71 5.04 18.02 9.82
N PHE A 72 5.60 18.76 8.85
CA PHE A 72 4.90 19.06 7.61
C PHE A 72 4.30 17.80 6.92
N PRO A 73 3.13 17.94 6.28
CA PRO A 73 2.46 16.87 5.55
C PRO A 73 3.31 16.20 4.47
N PHE A 74 3.39 14.87 4.50
CA PHE A 74 4.14 14.08 3.52
C PHE A 74 3.21 13.11 2.78
N GLY A 75 3.01 13.35 1.48
CA GLY A 75 2.21 12.49 0.61
C GLY A 75 3.07 11.47 -0.10
N PHE A 76 2.56 10.25 -0.30
CA PHE A 76 3.23 9.27 -1.15
C PHE A 76 2.28 8.39 -1.95
N VAL A 77 2.80 7.72 -2.97
CA VAL A 77 2.02 6.81 -3.81
C VAL A 77 2.41 5.37 -3.50
N GLN A 78 1.41 4.55 -3.12
CA GLN A 78 1.61 3.11 -3.04
C GLN A 78 1.84 2.58 -4.45
N LEU A 79 2.90 1.81 -4.65
CA LEU A 79 3.33 1.45 -6.01
C LEU A 79 2.23 0.76 -6.81
N SER A 80 2.18 1.10 -8.10
CA SER A 80 1.44 0.34 -9.09
C SER A 80 2.17 -0.98 -9.43
N THR A 81 1.82 -1.63 -10.53
CA THR A 81 2.56 -2.79 -11.05
C THR A 81 2.63 -2.75 -12.57
N TRP A 82 3.45 -3.62 -13.12
CA TRP A 82 3.63 -3.79 -14.55
C TRP A 82 3.88 -5.23 -15.02
N GLN A 83 3.96 -6.19 -14.09
CA GLN A 83 4.19 -7.60 -14.42
C GLN A 83 3.04 -8.45 -13.88
N LYS A 84 2.41 -9.23 -14.77
CA LYS A 84 1.46 -10.27 -14.41
C LYS A 84 2.20 -11.57 -14.07
N ASN A 85 1.62 -12.36 -13.17
CA ASN A 85 2.04 -13.73 -12.88
C ASN A 85 3.51 -13.88 -12.43
N LYS A 86 4.09 -12.86 -11.80
CA LYS A 86 5.40 -13.00 -11.16
C LYS A 86 5.26 -13.93 -9.95
N PRO A 87 6.07 -14.99 -9.81
CA PRO A 87 5.92 -15.97 -8.74
C PRO A 87 6.56 -15.52 -7.40
N ASN A 88 6.73 -14.21 -7.18
CA ASN A 88 7.31 -13.67 -5.97
C ASN A 88 6.45 -12.54 -5.38
N ASP A 89 6.72 -12.21 -4.12
CA ASP A 89 5.95 -11.25 -3.34
C ASP A 89 6.64 -9.87 -3.25
N ASN A 90 7.57 -9.55 -4.17
CA ASN A 90 8.38 -8.34 -4.12
C ASN A 90 7.53 -7.05 -4.12
N PHE A 91 6.51 -6.95 -4.99
CA PHE A 91 5.64 -5.78 -5.03
C PHE A 91 4.67 -5.68 -3.86
N PRO A 92 3.95 -6.74 -3.45
CA PRO A 92 3.11 -6.62 -2.27
C PRO A 92 3.92 -6.33 -1.00
N GLU A 93 5.14 -6.89 -0.86
CA GLU A 93 6.06 -6.58 0.25
C GLU A 93 6.49 -5.11 0.26
N ILE A 94 7.02 -4.57 -0.85
CA ILE A 94 7.43 -3.16 -0.86
C ILE A 94 6.25 -2.22 -0.59
N ARG A 95 5.05 -2.52 -1.11
CA ARG A 95 3.85 -1.70 -0.84
C ARG A 95 3.40 -1.79 0.62
N TRP A 96 3.63 -2.93 1.27
CA TRP A 96 3.41 -3.08 2.71
C TRP A 96 4.43 -2.25 3.50
N HIS A 97 5.71 -2.36 3.15
CA HIS A 97 6.81 -1.62 3.76
C HIS A 97 6.75 -0.10 3.53
N GLN A 98 6.18 0.36 2.41
CA GLN A 98 5.85 1.78 2.16
C GLN A 98 4.93 2.36 3.25
N THR A 99 4.19 1.52 3.97
CA THR A 99 3.33 1.93 5.08
C THR A 99 3.94 1.67 6.46
N ALA A 100 5.22 1.32 6.52
CA ALA A 100 5.90 0.85 7.73
C ALA A 100 5.18 -0.33 8.40
N ASP A 101 4.60 -1.21 7.58
CA ASP A 101 3.90 -2.44 7.94
C ASP A 101 2.56 -2.23 8.65
N TYR A 102 1.82 -1.17 8.28
CA TYR A 102 0.49 -0.90 8.80
C TYR A 102 -0.65 -1.10 7.78
N GLY A 103 -0.35 -1.04 6.47
CA GLY A 103 -1.32 -1.10 5.38
C GLY A 103 -2.03 0.21 5.07
N TYR A 104 -1.85 1.25 5.90
CA TYR A 104 -2.49 2.55 5.74
C TYR A 104 -1.57 3.69 6.18
N ALA A 105 -1.88 4.90 5.72
CA ALA A 105 -1.24 6.15 6.14
C ALA A 105 -2.30 7.26 6.26
N PRO A 106 -2.28 8.10 7.31
CA PRO A 106 -1.27 8.14 8.38
C PRO A 106 -1.37 6.95 9.34
N ASN A 107 -0.26 6.62 10.00
CA ASN A 107 -0.18 5.56 11.00
C ASN A 107 0.78 5.96 12.14
N PRO A 108 0.89 5.18 13.23
CA PRO A 108 1.71 5.56 14.39
C PRO A 108 3.19 5.82 14.09
N LYS A 109 3.79 5.15 13.10
CA LYS A 109 5.19 5.38 12.70
C LYS A 109 5.36 6.58 11.75
N MET A 110 4.28 6.95 11.04
CA MET A 110 4.29 8.00 10.02
C MET A 110 3.12 8.97 10.20
N PRO A 111 3.12 9.80 11.25
CA PRO A 111 2.10 10.82 11.46
C PRO A 111 2.17 11.91 10.38
N ASN A 112 1.05 12.61 10.17
CA ASN A 112 0.91 13.67 9.15
C ASN A 112 1.33 13.21 7.75
N THR A 113 1.01 11.97 7.39
CA THR A 113 1.22 11.44 6.05
C THR A 113 -0.11 11.08 5.37
N PHE A 114 -0.09 10.97 4.06
CA PHE A 114 -1.22 10.46 3.29
C PHE A 114 -0.73 9.64 2.10
N MET A 115 -1.49 8.61 1.73
CA MET A 115 -1.11 7.67 0.69
C MET A 115 -2.16 7.65 -0.43
N ALA A 116 -1.71 7.76 -1.67
CA ALA A 116 -2.51 7.41 -2.83
C ALA A 116 -2.25 5.95 -3.20
N VAL A 117 -3.24 5.09 -3.01
CA VAL A 117 -3.17 3.72 -3.54
C VAL A 117 -3.15 3.79 -5.07
N ALA A 118 -2.22 3.10 -5.74
CA ALA A 118 -2.15 3.05 -7.21
C ALA A 118 -2.02 1.62 -7.78
N MET A 119 -2.17 0.59 -6.95
CA MET A 119 -2.08 -0.81 -7.36
C MET A 119 -3.15 -1.24 -8.38
N ASP A 120 -4.25 -0.49 -8.50
CA ASP A 120 -5.32 -0.69 -9.49
C ASP A 120 -5.16 0.19 -10.75
N LEU A 121 -4.08 0.95 -10.87
CA LEU A 121 -3.84 1.86 -12.02
C LEU A 121 -2.85 1.27 -13.02
N VAL A 122 -2.88 -0.05 -13.17
CA VAL A 122 -2.00 -0.83 -14.04
C VAL A 122 -2.18 -0.51 -15.53
N ASP A 123 -1.15 -0.72 -16.33
CA ASP A 123 -1.17 -0.41 -17.76
C ASP A 123 -0.21 -1.30 -18.57
N GLU A 124 -0.62 -2.55 -18.75
CA GLU A 124 0.17 -3.56 -19.49
C GLU A 124 0.48 -3.12 -20.93
N GLN A 125 -0.44 -2.38 -21.54
CA GLN A 125 -0.38 -1.96 -22.95
C GLN A 125 0.25 -0.57 -23.13
N SER A 126 0.93 -0.04 -22.11
CA SER A 126 1.61 1.26 -22.20
C SER A 126 2.69 1.22 -23.30
N PRO A 127 2.62 2.09 -24.33
CA PRO A 127 3.67 2.16 -25.35
C PRO A 127 4.98 2.78 -24.81
N TYR A 128 4.98 3.29 -23.58
CA TYR A 128 6.12 3.93 -22.92
C TYR A 128 6.75 3.05 -21.84
N GLY A 129 6.43 1.76 -21.84
CA GLY A 129 6.82 0.81 -20.80
C GLY A 129 5.73 0.64 -19.74
N CYS A 130 5.38 -0.61 -19.45
CA CYS A 130 4.30 -0.97 -18.52
C CYS A 130 4.57 -0.53 -17.08
N ILE A 131 5.83 -0.31 -16.69
CA ILE A 131 6.23 0.21 -15.36
C ILE A 131 5.70 1.62 -15.08
N HIS A 132 5.37 2.39 -16.13
CA HIS A 132 4.91 3.76 -16.00
C HIS A 132 3.41 3.85 -16.35
N PRO A 133 2.50 3.73 -15.35
CA PRO A 133 1.08 3.81 -15.61
C PRO A 133 0.69 5.18 -16.18
N ARG A 134 -0.04 5.20 -17.30
CA ARG A 134 -0.42 6.45 -18.00
C ARG A 134 -1.42 7.30 -17.24
N ASP A 135 -2.26 6.71 -16.39
CA ASP A 135 -3.28 7.43 -15.61
C ASP A 135 -2.68 8.16 -14.38
N LYS A 136 -1.81 9.13 -14.65
CA LYS A 136 -1.23 10.01 -13.62
C LYS A 136 -2.25 10.97 -13.04
N GLN A 137 -3.34 11.25 -13.75
CA GLN A 137 -4.43 12.10 -13.26
C GLN A 137 -5.14 11.47 -12.07
N THR A 138 -5.41 10.16 -12.10
CA THR A 138 -6.02 9.47 -10.97
C THR A 138 -5.07 9.38 -9.78
N VAL A 139 -3.77 9.17 -10.01
CA VAL A 139 -2.74 9.25 -8.94
C VAL A 139 -2.76 10.64 -8.29
N ALA A 140 -2.69 11.70 -9.10
CA ALA A 140 -2.71 13.08 -8.61
C ALA A 140 -4.01 13.42 -7.87
N TYR A 141 -5.16 12.96 -8.36
CA TYR A 141 -6.44 13.15 -7.69
C TYR A 141 -6.48 12.51 -6.30
N ARG A 142 -5.98 11.26 -6.17
CA ARG A 142 -5.91 10.57 -4.87
C ARG A 142 -4.97 11.28 -3.89
N LEU A 143 -3.82 11.76 -4.35
CA LEU A 143 -2.91 12.60 -3.56
C LEU A 143 -3.57 13.93 -3.15
N TYR A 144 -4.30 14.57 -4.06
CA TYR A 144 -5.03 15.80 -3.78
C TYR A 144 -6.08 15.65 -2.68
N LEU A 145 -6.81 14.52 -2.66
CA LEU A 145 -7.73 14.21 -1.56
C LEU A 145 -6.99 14.12 -0.22
N GLY A 146 -5.84 13.44 -0.20
CA GLY A 146 -4.99 13.33 0.98
C GLY A 146 -4.45 14.68 1.45
N ALA A 147 -3.98 15.52 0.52
CA ALA A 147 -3.54 16.87 0.82
C ALA A 147 -4.67 17.70 1.44
N ARG A 148 -5.89 17.66 0.89
CA ARG A 148 -7.05 18.36 1.47
C ARG A 148 -7.33 17.93 2.90
N ALA A 149 -7.38 16.63 3.14
CA ALA A 149 -7.72 16.09 4.45
C ALA A 149 -6.60 16.31 5.48
N VAL A 150 -5.35 16.01 5.13
CA VAL A 150 -4.21 15.99 6.05
C VAL A 150 -3.46 17.33 6.09
N ALA A 151 -3.16 17.92 4.93
CA ALA A 151 -2.37 19.15 4.86
C ALA A 151 -3.19 20.42 5.12
N TYR A 152 -4.48 20.39 4.77
CA TYR A 152 -5.39 21.53 4.89
C TYR A 152 -6.56 21.31 5.88
N GLY A 153 -6.62 20.14 6.53
CA GLY A 153 -7.57 19.87 7.61
C GLY A 153 -9.04 19.76 7.18
N ASP A 154 -9.34 19.50 5.90
CA ASP A 154 -10.71 19.36 5.43
C ASP A 154 -11.32 18.01 5.85
N ARG A 155 -12.05 18.03 6.98
CA ARG A 155 -12.69 16.84 7.57
C ARG A 155 -13.84 16.26 6.75
N ARG A 156 -14.26 16.92 5.67
CA ARG A 156 -15.36 16.44 4.80
C ARG A 156 -14.87 15.54 3.68
N VAL A 157 -13.56 15.38 3.52
CA VAL A 157 -12.96 14.61 2.43
C VAL A 157 -12.50 13.25 2.92
N THR A 158 -13.14 12.20 2.41
CA THR A 158 -12.58 10.85 2.44
C THR A 158 -11.43 10.75 1.44
N PHE A 159 -10.25 10.34 1.89
CA PHE A 159 -9.06 10.16 1.03
C PHE A 159 -8.47 8.75 1.10
N GLN A 160 -8.95 7.90 2.02
CA GLN A 160 -8.51 6.51 2.17
C GLN A 160 -9.57 5.56 1.60
N GLY A 161 -9.14 4.46 1.01
CA GLY A 161 -10.03 3.33 0.73
C GLY A 161 -10.42 2.56 2.00
N PRO A 162 -11.38 1.62 1.90
CA PRO A 162 -11.78 0.80 3.04
C PRO A 162 -10.59 0.00 3.58
N PHE A 163 -10.46 -0.08 4.90
CA PHE A 163 -9.43 -0.88 5.57
C PHE A 163 -10.05 -1.77 6.67
N PRO A 164 -9.57 -3.01 6.87
CA PRO A 164 -10.07 -3.88 7.93
C PRO A 164 -9.87 -3.28 9.33
N VAL A 165 -10.87 -3.47 10.19
CA VAL A 165 -10.85 -3.06 11.61
C VAL A 165 -11.04 -4.22 12.58
N SER A 166 -11.71 -5.30 12.16
CA SER A 166 -11.80 -6.55 12.92
C SER A 166 -11.79 -7.75 11.98
N ILE A 167 -11.28 -8.87 12.49
CA ILE A 167 -11.33 -10.17 11.84
C ILE A 167 -11.78 -11.18 12.89
N ASP A 168 -12.97 -11.74 12.69
CA ASP A 168 -13.60 -12.71 13.58
C ASP A 168 -13.58 -14.08 12.90
N ILE A 169 -12.90 -15.06 13.50
CA ILE A 169 -12.68 -16.40 12.94
C ILE A 169 -13.66 -17.40 13.54
N TYR A 170 -14.35 -18.15 12.67
CA TYR A 170 -15.33 -19.16 13.06
C TYR A 170 -14.88 -20.55 12.62
N TYR A 171 -14.01 -21.18 13.41
CA TYR A 171 -13.43 -22.50 13.09
C TYR A 171 -14.47 -23.60 12.86
N ALA A 172 -15.56 -23.61 13.63
CA ALA A 172 -16.61 -24.63 13.50
C ALA A 172 -17.28 -24.65 12.11
N TYR A 173 -17.21 -23.54 11.37
CA TYR A 173 -17.84 -23.37 10.07
C TYR A 173 -16.84 -23.07 8.96
N SER A 174 -15.54 -23.04 9.29
CA SER A 174 -14.43 -22.75 8.38
C SER A 174 -14.56 -21.44 7.59
N TYR A 175 -15.01 -20.36 8.23
CA TYR A 175 -15.04 -19.02 7.64
C TYR A 175 -14.59 -17.93 8.63
N MET A 176 -14.18 -16.78 8.11
CA MET A 176 -13.92 -15.58 8.89
C MET A 176 -14.69 -14.38 8.34
N ASN A 177 -15.07 -13.47 9.22
CA ASN A 177 -15.67 -12.19 8.86
C ASN A 177 -14.62 -11.08 9.00
N ILE A 178 -14.38 -10.35 7.91
CA ILE A 178 -13.48 -9.21 7.86
C ILE A 178 -14.34 -7.95 7.80
N THR A 179 -14.36 -7.19 8.89
CA THR A 179 -15.13 -5.93 8.99
C THR A 179 -14.26 -4.75 8.61
N TYR A 180 -14.78 -3.87 7.76
CA TYR A 180 -14.10 -2.68 7.25
C TYR A 180 -14.62 -1.39 7.87
N ASN A 181 -13.77 -0.36 7.93
CA ASN A 181 -14.12 0.97 8.45
C ASN A 181 -15.08 1.79 7.55
N GLN A 182 -15.29 1.37 6.30
CA GLN A 182 -16.08 2.07 5.29
C GLN A 182 -17.06 1.12 4.62
N GLU A 183 -18.09 1.69 3.99
CA GLU A 183 -18.96 0.93 3.10
C GLU A 183 -18.21 0.48 1.84
N LEU A 184 -18.50 -0.74 1.43
CA LEU A 184 -17.81 -1.45 0.36
C LEU A 184 -18.61 -1.38 -0.94
N LEU A 185 -17.92 -1.01 -2.01
CA LEU A 185 -18.34 -1.23 -3.38
C LEU A 185 -17.51 -2.40 -3.94
N ILE A 186 -18.20 -3.49 -4.29
CA ILE A 186 -17.58 -4.68 -4.89
C ILE A 186 -17.75 -4.62 -6.41
N THR A 187 -16.66 -4.82 -7.16
CA THR A 187 -16.65 -4.61 -8.62
C THR A 187 -16.55 -5.89 -9.45
N TYR A 188 -15.96 -6.95 -8.92
CA TYR A 188 -15.72 -8.23 -9.60
C TYR A 188 -15.76 -9.36 -8.57
N PRO A 189 -15.94 -10.65 -8.95
CA PRO A 189 -15.69 -11.76 -8.05
C PRO A 189 -14.32 -11.61 -7.38
N CYS A 190 -14.32 -11.67 -6.05
CA CYS A 190 -13.12 -11.57 -5.21
C CYS A 190 -12.30 -12.87 -5.23
N ASP A 191 -12.25 -13.56 -6.35
CA ASP A 191 -11.61 -14.87 -6.46
C ASP A 191 -10.10 -14.69 -6.36
N ASN A 192 -9.44 -15.49 -5.52
CA ASN A 192 -7.99 -15.50 -5.32
C ASN A 192 -7.37 -14.16 -4.86
N ILE A 193 -8.17 -13.20 -4.38
CA ILE A 193 -7.64 -11.93 -3.84
C ILE A 193 -7.29 -12.03 -2.36
N PHE A 194 -7.96 -12.94 -1.63
CA PHE A 194 -7.64 -13.26 -0.26
C PHE A 194 -6.85 -14.55 -0.21
N GLU A 195 -5.87 -14.57 0.68
CA GLU A 195 -5.13 -15.79 1.00
C GLU A 195 -5.06 -15.95 2.52
N VAL A 196 -5.11 -17.19 2.97
CA VAL A 196 -4.90 -17.56 4.37
C VAL A 196 -3.61 -18.36 4.50
N PHE A 197 -2.85 -18.09 5.55
CA PHE A 197 -1.66 -18.86 5.87
C PHE A 197 -2.07 -20.07 6.68
N CYS A 198 -2.03 -21.22 6.02
CA CYS A 198 -2.67 -22.45 6.45
C CYS A 198 -1.64 -23.54 6.73
N SER A 199 -1.84 -24.34 7.79
CA SER A 199 -1.13 -25.62 7.90
C SER A 199 -1.87 -26.72 7.14
N ALA A 200 -1.15 -27.44 6.26
CA ALA A 200 -1.55 -28.80 5.95
C ALA A 200 -1.39 -29.60 7.24
N GLY A 201 -2.35 -30.47 7.57
CA GLY A 201 -2.26 -31.30 8.78
C GLY A 201 -0.88 -31.96 8.91
N ALA A 202 -0.46 -32.19 10.16
CA ALA A 202 0.89 -32.66 10.46
C ALA A 202 1.31 -33.84 9.57
N ASP A 203 2.52 -33.77 9.03
CA ASP A 203 3.08 -34.87 8.27
C ASP A 203 3.33 -36.10 9.17
N MET A 204 3.84 -37.19 8.58
CA MET A 204 4.13 -38.42 9.34
C MET A 204 5.17 -38.25 10.46
N TYR A 205 5.89 -37.12 10.49
CA TYR A 205 6.89 -36.77 11.49
C TYR A 205 6.39 -35.75 12.52
N GLY A 206 5.16 -35.24 12.36
CA GLY A 206 4.57 -34.25 13.26
C GLY A 206 4.92 -32.81 12.90
N GLU A 207 5.60 -32.56 11.79
CA GLU A 207 5.88 -31.21 11.29
C GLU A 207 4.66 -30.65 10.56
N GLN A 208 4.36 -29.37 10.80
CA GLN A 208 3.28 -28.66 10.12
C GLN A 208 3.90 -27.70 9.12
N ASP A 209 3.77 -28.01 7.84
CA ASP A 209 4.10 -27.08 6.77
C ASP A 209 2.99 -26.05 6.63
N TYR A 210 3.38 -24.78 6.66
CA TYR A 210 2.48 -23.65 6.42
C TYR A 210 2.72 -23.04 5.05
N PHE A 211 1.62 -22.76 4.34
CA PHE A 211 1.66 -22.13 3.03
C PHE A 211 0.46 -21.20 2.84
N TRP A 212 0.62 -20.21 1.97
CA TRP A 212 -0.47 -19.34 1.56
C TRP A 212 -1.38 -20.10 0.61
N VAL A 213 -2.68 -20.11 0.92
CA VAL A 213 -3.72 -20.70 0.06
C VAL A 213 -4.79 -19.67 -0.25
N SER A 214 -5.30 -19.71 -1.47
CA SER A 214 -6.44 -18.90 -1.89
C SER A 214 -7.65 -19.16 -0.99
N ALA A 215 -8.31 -18.08 -0.58
CA ALA A 215 -9.45 -18.09 0.31
C ALA A 215 -10.64 -17.44 -0.39
N ALA A 216 -11.69 -18.24 -0.65
CA ALA A 216 -12.84 -17.79 -1.43
C ALA A 216 -13.74 -16.84 -0.63
N VAL A 217 -14.23 -15.79 -1.27
CA VAL A 217 -15.26 -14.92 -0.67
C VAL A 217 -16.63 -15.59 -0.79
N GLU A 218 -17.28 -15.86 0.34
CA GLU A 218 -18.60 -16.51 0.37
C GLU A 218 -19.75 -15.50 0.40
N LEU A 219 -19.57 -14.39 1.12
CA LEU A 219 -20.60 -13.38 1.30
C LEU A 219 -19.99 -11.99 1.41
N VAL A 220 -20.67 -10.99 0.86
CA VAL A 220 -20.34 -9.59 1.07
C VAL A 220 -21.58 -8.82 1.51
N SER A 221 -21.41 -8.00 2.54
CA SER A 221 -22.39 -7.04 3.03
C SER A 221 -21.85 -5.62 2.85
N SER A 222 -22.54 -4.62 3.40
CA SER A 222 -22.11 -3.22 3.28
C SER A 222 -20.72 -2.95 3.86
N LYS A 223 -20.29 -3.67 4.91
CA LYS A 223 -18.99 -3.46 5.58
C LYS A 223 -18.22 -4.74 5.90
N VAL A 224 -18.79 -5.92 5.64
CA VAL A 224 -18.19 -7.20 6.01
C VAL A 224 -17.99 -8.05 4.76
N VAL A 225 -16.80 -8.61 4.63
CA VAL A 225 -16.47 -9.67 3.67
C VAL A 225 -16.28 -10.96 4.45
N THR A 226 -17.06 -11.99 4.11
CA THR A 226 -16.93 -13.34 4.65
C THR A 226 -16.05 -14.17 3.74
N VAL A 227 -14.96 -14.71 4.30
CA VAL A 227 -13.95 -15.47 3.56
C VAL A 227 -13.92 -16.91 4.09
N SER A 228 -14.02 -17.88 3.19
CA SER A 228 -13.91 -19.30 3.46
C SER A 228 -12.45 -19.71 3.63
N PHE A 229 -12.20 -20.63 4.55
CA PHE A 229 -10.93 -21.35 4.68
C PHE A 229 -11.17 -22.86 4.77
N LYS A 230 -12.21 -23.36 4.11
CA LYS A 230 -12.48 -24.80 4.00
C LYS A 230 -11.23 -25.55 3.54
N GLY A 231 -10.92 -26.65 4.22
CA GLY A 231 -9.69 -27.42 3.99
C GLY A 231 -8.49 -26.95 4.81
N CYS A 232 -8.61 -25.82 5.52
CA CYS A 232 -7.60 -25.35 6.46
C CYS A 232 -7.99 -25.64 7.91
N SER A 233 -7.16 -26.41 8.62
CA SER A 233 -7.43 -26.78 10.02
C SER A 233 -7.05 -25.67 11.01
N HIS A 234 -5.95 -24.96 10.73
CA HIS A 234 -5.47 -23.84 11.53
C HIS A 234 -4.96 -22.71 10.64
N ILE A 235 -5.38 -21.48 10.95
CA ILE A 235 -4.96 -20.28 10.21
C ILE A 235 -4.12 -19.40 11.12
N SER A 236 -2.92 -19.07 10.68
CA SER A 236 -2.02 -18.17 11.42
C SER A 236 -1.97 -16.77 10.83
N ALA A 237 -2.47 -16.56 9.60
CA ALA A 237 -2.60 -15.22 9.02
C ALA A 237 -3.63 -15.16 7.89
N VAL A 238 -4.07 -13.95 7.54
CA VAL A 238 -4.84 -13.65 6.32
C VAL A 238 -4.26 -12.41 5.64
N ARG A 239 -4.25 -12.41 4.30
CA ARG A 239 -3.83 -11.26 3.49
C ARG A 239 -4.80 -11.00 2.34
N TYR A 240 -4.78 -9.76 1.84
CA TYR A 240 -5.61 -9.27 0.73
C TYR A 240 -4.74 -8.56 -0.30
N ALA A 241 -5.02 -8.80 -1.58
CA ALA A 241 -4.34 -8.18 -2.71
C ALA A 241 -2.81 -8.34 -2.65
N TRP A 242 -2.35 -9.48 -2.14
CA TRP A 242 -0.94 -9.78 -1.91
C TRP A 242 -0.30 -10.45 -3.13
N SER A 243 -0.30 -9.74 -4.25
CA SER A 243 0.40 -10.16 -5.45
C SER A 243 0.96 -8.95 -6.19
N ASP A 244 1.88 -9.20 -7.12
CA ASP A 244 2.40 -8.14 -7.98
C ASP A 244 1.25 -7.44 -8.72
N TRP A 245 0.32 -8.21 -9.28
CA TRP A 245 -0.84 -7.73 -10.04
C TRP A 245 -2.15 -8.23 -9.42
N PRO A 246 -2.66 -7.55 -8.38
CA PRO A 246 -3.84 -8.02 -7.66
C PRO A 246 -5.14 -7.80 -8.43
N CYS A 247 -5.16 -6.84 -9.36
CA CYS A 247 -6.37 -6.49 -10.10
C CYS A 247 -6.03 -5.72 -11.39
N ASP A 248 -6.95 -5.78 -12.36
CA ASP A 248 -6.84 -5.00 -13.58
C ASP A 248 -7.22 -3.52 -13.37
N TYR A 249 -7.00 -2.70 -14.40
CA TYR A 249 -7.18 -1.26 -14.36
C TYR A 249 -8.57 -0.86 -13.83
N LYS A 250 -8.61 -0.24 -12.65
CA LYS A 250 -9.81 0.17 -11.91
C LYS A 250 -10.79 -0.97 -11.62
N GLN A 251 -10.29 -2.19 -11.45
CA GLN A 251 -11.05 -3.42 -11.20
C GLN A 251 -10.62 -4.15 -9.93
N CYS A 252 -10.09 -3.45 -8.93
CA CYS A 252 -9.81 -4.06 -7.63
C CYS A 252 -11.11 -4.51 -6.93
N PRO A 253 -11.14 -5.65 -6.24
CA PRO A 253 -12.41 -6.18 -5.76
C PRO A 253 -13.11 -5.29 -4.73
N ILE A 254 -12.35 -4.52 -3.94
CA ILE A 254 -12.91 -3.69 -2.85
C ILE A 254 -12.58 -2.21 -3.07
N TYR A 255 -13.63 -1.39 -3.16
CA TYR A 255 -13.57 0.07 -3.25
C TYR A 255 -14.46 0.75 -2.22
N SER A 256 -14.21 2.03 -1.92
CA SER A 256 -15.17 2.86 -1.17
C SER A 256 -16.34 3.31 -2.04
N VAL A 257 -17.54 3.37 -1.45
CA VAL A 257 -18.77 3.79 -2.17
C VAL A 257 -18.69 5.23 -2.69
N HIS A 258 -18.27 6.19 -1.85
CA HIS A 258 -18.38 7.62 -2.19
C HIS A 258 -17.40 8.14 -3.24
N ARG A 259 -16.22 7.52 -3.36
CA ARG A 259 -15.14 8.03 -4.23
C ARG A 259 -14.42 6.97 -5.04
N ARG A 260 -14.84 5.70 -4.92
CA ARG A 260 -14.19 4.56 -5.56
C ARG A 260 -12.68 4.55 -5.30
N LEU A 261 -12.30 4.75 -4.03
CA LEU A 261 -10.92 4.60 -3.59
C LEU A 261 -10.67 3.12 -3.27
N PRO A 262 -9.65 2.48 -3.86
CA PRO A 262 -9.39 1.06 -3.65
C PRO A 262 -8.94 0.82 -2.21
N ALA A 263 -9.40 -0.29 -1.62
CA ALA A 263 -8.81 -0.80 -0.39
C ALA A 263 -7.32 -1.11 -0.65
N PRO A 264 -6.38 -0.63 0.19
CA PRO A 264 -4.99 -1.04 0.07
C PRO A 264 -4.86 -2.52 0.44
N LEU A 265 -3.75 -3.15 0.02
CA LEU A 265 -3.40 -4.49 0.50
C LEU A 265 -3.22 -4.49 2.02
N PHE A 266 -3.41 -5.67 2.62
CA PHE A 266 -3.08 -5.88 4.02
C PHE A 266 -2.64 -7.30 4.29
N ILE A 267 -1.93 -7.49 5.40
CA ILE A 267 -1.68 -8.78 6.02
C ILE A 267 -1.96 -8.68 7.52
N LYS A 268 -2.57 -9.71 8.09
CA LYS A 268 -2.84 -9.83 9.52
C LYS A 268 -2.42 -11.20 10.01
N TYR A 269 -1.49 -11.23 10.96
CA TYR A 269 -1.14 -12.43 11.71
C TYR A 269 -2.06 -12.59 12.92
N PHE A 270 -2.45 -13.83 13.18
CA PHE A 270 -3.20 -14.26 14.35
C PHE A 270 -2.22 -14.85 15.38
N LYS A 271 -2.58 -14.71 16.65
CA LYS A 271 -1.84 -15.31 17.77
C LYS A 271 -2.59 -16.53 18.28
#